data_AF-A0A1V2QMB7-F1
#
_entry.id   AF-A0A1V2QMB7-F1
#
_cell.length_a   1.000
_cell.length_b   1.000
_cell.length_c   1.000
_cell.angle_alpha   90.00
_cell.angle_beta   90.00
_cell.angle_gamma   90.00
#
_symmetry.space_group_name_H-M   'P 1'
#
loop_
_entity.id
_entity.type
_entity.pdbx_description
1 polymer ?
#
loop_
_entity_poly.entity_id
_entity_poly.type
_entity_poly.pdbx_seq_one_letter_code
_entity_poly.pdbx_strand_id
1 'polypeptide(L)'
;MAPVTDLPSNNVRDLSDVPSVEVISKAAIMLLSSAAERLGLADEDPDHSPRRDLDEARRLITALAGLITASAEYLGPHAGPLREGLQSVQRAFREASAYPDEPGQGPGEKYTGPVY
;
A
#
# COMPACT_ATOMS: atom_id res chain seq x y z
N MET A 1 -45.32 6.98 -21.91
CA MET A 1 -43.95 6.42 -21.99
C MET A 1 -43.05 7.38 -21.25
N ALA A 2 -42.55 7.03 -20.06
CA ALA A 2 -41.65 7.91 -19.31
C ALA A 2 -40.28 7.98 -20.02
N PRO A 3 -39.55 9.11 -19.96
CA PRO A 3 -38.23 9.20 -20.55
C PRO A 3 -37.29 8.27 -19.79
N VAL A 4 -36.63 7.37 -20.51
CA VAL A 4 -35.49 6.62 -19.99
C VAL A 4 -34.43 7.63 -19.57
N THR A 5 -34.21 7.76 -18.27
CA THR A 5 -33.09 8.52 -17.72
C THR A 5 -31.82 7.83 -18.19
N ASP A 6 -31.07 8.49 -19.06
CA ASP A 6 -29.73 8.08 -19.45
C ASP A 6 -28.85 8.21 -18.19
N LEU A 7 -28.71 7.11 -17.46
CA LEU A 7 -27.79 7.04 -16.33
C LEU A 7 -26.39 7.23 -16.92
N PRO A 8 -25.58 8.19 -16.42
CA PRO A 8 -24.28 8.47 -17.00
C PRO A 8 -23.49 7.17 -17.07
N SER A 9 -23.11 6.77 -18.29
CA SER A 9 -22.25 5.63 -18.56
C SER A 9 -21.14 5.64 -17.53
N ASN A 10 -21.14 4.60 -16.69
CA ASN A 10 -20.15 4.36 -15.67
C ASN A 10 -18.77 4.70 -16.27
N ASN A 11 -18.10 5.74 -15.76
CA ASN A 11 -16.92 6.38 -16.37
C ASN A 11 -15.68 5.47 -16.19
N VAL A 12 -15.80 4.23 -16.68
CA VAL A 12 -14.80 3.18 -16.65
C VAL A 12 -13.91 3.40 -17.86
N ARG A 13 -12.68 3.85 -17.61
CA ARG A 13 -11.63 3.93 -18.64
C ARG A 13 -11.18 2.51 -19.01
N ASP A 14 -10.94 2.25 -20.30
CA ASP A 14 -10.30 1.01 -20.73
C ASP A 14 -8.87 0.96 -20.18
N LEU A 15 -8.42 -0.21 -19.74
CA LEU A 15 -7.06 -0.41 -19.25
C LEU A 15 -6.02 -0.15 -20.34
N SER A 16 -6.36 -0.34 -21.62
CA SER A 16 -5.48 0.01 -22.74
C SER A 16 -5.12 1.50 -22.78
N ASP A 17 -5.99 2.34 -22.23
CA ASP A 17 -5.87 3.80 -22.28
C ASP A 17 -5.22 4.38 -21.02
N VAL A 18 -4.90 3.53 -20.03
CA VAL A 18 -4.29 3.96 -18.77
C VAL A 18 -2.77 3.86 -18.87
N PRO A 19 -2.02 4.95 -18.63
CA PRO A 19 -0.57 4.90 -18.59
C PRO A 19 -0.05 3.91 -17.54
N SER A 20 1.00 3.15 -17.86
CA SER A 20 1.57 2.17 -16.92
C SER A 20 1.97 2.77 -15.57
N VAL A 21 2.47 4.01 -15.57
CA VAL A 21 2.79 4.74 -14.32
C VAL A 21 1.57 4.99 -13.44
N GLU A 22 0.40 5.24 -14.04
CA GLU A 22 -0.87 5.37 -13.31
C GLU A 22 -1.31 4.02 -12.73
N VAL A 23 -1.17 2.93 -13.50
CA VAL A 23 -1.49 1.56 -13.03
C VAL A 23 -0.61 1.18 -11.83
N ILE A 24 0.70 1.38 -11.93
CA ILE A 24 1.66 1.07 -10.86
C ILE A 24 1.36 1.93 -9.63
N SER A 25 1.13 3.23 -9.80
CA SER A 25 0.85 4.14 -8.68
C SER A 25 -0.43 3.76 -7.95
N LYS A 26 -1.49 3.40 -8.68
CA LYS A 26 -2.76 2.92 -8.10
C LYS A 26 -2.58 1.59 -7.35
N ALA A 27 -1.82 0.66 -7.93
CA ALA A 27 -1.51 -0.60 -7.26
C ALA A 27 -0.71 -0.38 -5.96
N ALA A 28 0.28 0.52 -5.98
CA ALA A 28 1.06 0.88 -4.81
C ALA A 28 0.18 1.51 -3.70
N ILE A 29 -0.71 2.43 -4.06
CA ILE A 29 -1.66 3.04 -3.11
C ILE A 29 -2.60 1.97 -2.53
N MET A 30 -3.13 1.07 -3.37
CA MET A 30 -4.00 -0.01 -2.92
C MET A 30 -3.30 -0.94 -1.92
N LEU A 31 -2.04 -1.32 -2.19
CA LEU A 31 -1.24 -2.12 -1.27
C LEU A 31 -0.95 -1.36 0.04
N LEU A 32 -0.58 -0.07 -0.04
CA LEU A 32 -0.30 0.77 1.12
C LEU A 32 -1.54 0.92 2.02
N SER A 33 -2.69 1.29 1.45
CA SER A 33 -3.94 1.43 2.19
C SER A 33 -4.38 0.10 2.79
N SER A 34 -4.25 -1.00 2.04
CA SER A 34 -4.58 -2.33 2.56
C SER A 34 -3.65 -2.74 3.71
N ALA A 35 -2.35 -2.42 3.62
CA ALA A 35 -1.41 -2.67 4.71
C ALA A 35 -1.76 -1.85 5.95
N ALA A 36 -2.10 -0.57 5.80
CA ALA A 36 -2.50 0.30 6.89
C ALA A 36 -3.77 -0.22 7.61
N GLU A 37 -4.77 -0.69 6.85
CA GLU A 37 -5.95 -1.35 7.41
C GLU A 37 -5.59 -2.62 8.19
N ARG A 38 -4.69 -3.46 7.68
CA ARG A 38 -4.22 -4.67 8.37
C ARG A 38 -3.33 -4.40 9.57
N LEU A 39 -2.78 -3.20 9.67
CA LEU A 39 -2.11 -2.71 10.88
C LEU A 39 -3.10 -2.10 11.90
N GLY A 40 -4.39 -2.01 11.55
CA GLY A 40 -5.42 -1.39 12.39
C GLY A 40 -5.41 0.14 12.35
N LEU A 41 -4.58 0.78 11.53
CA LEU A 41 -4.35 2.24 11.54
C LEU A 41 -5.56 3.07 11.08
N ALA A 42 -6.62 2.42 10.59
CA ALA A 42 -7.85 3.06 10.18
C ALA A 42 -8.91 3.17 11.30
N ASP A 43 -8.69 2.51 12.44
CA ASP A 43 -9.56 2.60 13.62
C ASP A 43 -8.98 3.57 14.67
N GLU A 44 -9.83 4.08 15.56
CA GLU A 44 -9.39 4.99 16.64
C GLU A 44 -8.37 4.35 17.59
N ASP A 45 -8.49 3.04 17.80
CA ASP A 45 -7.55 2.23 18.58
C ASP A 45 -6.96 1.11 17.68
N PRO A 46 -5.76 1.34 17.13
CA PRO A 46 -5.12 0.37 16.25
C PRO A 46 -4.77 -0.97 16.91
N ASP A 47 -4.51 -1.00 18.23
CA ASP A 47 -4.15 -2.23 18.95
C ASP A 47 -5.34 -3.15 19.18
N HIS A 48 -6.55 -2.58 19.23
CA HIS A 48 -7.80 -3.31 19.40
C HIS A 48 -8.66 -3.38 18.13
N SER A 49 -8.12 -2.99 16.97
CA SER A 49 -8.82 -3.05 15.69
C SER A 49 -9.26 -4.48 15.33
N PRO A 50 -10.53 -4.71 14.95
CA PRO A 50 -10.99 -6.01 14.47
C PRO A 50 -10.43 -6.37 13.08
N ARG A 51 -9.78 -5.43 12.39
CA ARG A 51 -9.18 -5.62 11.06
C ARG A 51 -7.67 -5.87 11.13
N ARG A 52 -7.07 -5.76 12.31
CA ARG A 52 -5.64 -5.97 12.52
C ARG A 52 -5.25 -7.44 12.28
N ASP A 53 -4.28 -7.63 11.41
CA ASP A 53 -3.69 -8.91 11.02
C ASP A 53 -2.26 -8.68 10.54
N LEU A 54 -1.28 -8.92 11.42
CA LEU A 54 0.13 -8.69 11.10
C LEU A 54 0.66 -9.68 10.05
N ASP A 55 0.14 -10.90 9.99
CA ASP A 55 0.62 -11.87 9.00
C ASP A 55 0.21 -11.46 7.58
N GLU A 56 -0.99 -10.90 7.42
CA GLU A 56 -1.43 -10.29 6.16
C GLU A 56 -0.72 -8.96 5.88
N ALA A 57 -0.54 -8.09 6.88
CA ALA A 57 0.20 -6.83 6.72
C ALA A 57 1.63 -7.08 6.20
N ARG A 58 2.32 -8.09 6.71
CA ARG A 58 3.69 -8.46 6.29
C ARG A 58 3.76 -8.72 4.78
N ARG A 59 2.79 -9.43 4.22
CA ARG A 59 2.73 -9.78 2.80
C ARG A 59 2.52 -8.53 1.94
N LEU A 60 1.58 -7.68 2.34
CA LEU A 60 1.25 -6.44 1.63
C LEU A 60 2.42 -5.45 1.63
N ILE A 61 3.04 -5.21 2.78
CA ILE A 61 4.21 -4.32 2.91
C ILE A 61 5.39 -4.86 2.09
N THR A 62 5.63 -6.18 2.12
CA THR A 62 6.70 -6.80 1.31
C THR A 62 6.44 -6.66 -0.19
N ALA A 63 5.20 -6.85 -0.63
CA ALA A 63 4.81 -6.66 -2.02
C ALA A 63 4.95 -5.19 -2.46
N LEU A 64 4.51 -4.25 -1.61
CA LEU A 64 4.64 -2.81 -1.86
C LEU A 64 6.10 -2.39 -2.00
N ALA A 65 6.98 -2.85 -1.10
CA ALA A 65 8.41 -2.60 -1.16
C ALA A 65 9.03 -3.11 -2.46
N GLY A 66 8.69 -4.34 -2.86
CA GLY A 66 9.15 -4.89 -4.13
C GLY A 66 8.66 -4.08 -5.34
N LEU A 67 7.39 -3.70 -5.36
CA LEU A 67 6.80 -2.89 -6.43
C LEU A 67 7.48 -1.54 -6.56
N ILE A 68 7.64 -0.80 -5.45
CA ILE A 68 8.25 0.54 -5.46
C ILE A 68 9.72 0.45 -5.88
N THR A 69 10.47 -0.51 -5.34
CA THR A 69 11.89 -0.66 -5.69
C THR A 69 12.07 -1.03 -7.16
N ALA A 70 11.26 -1.96 -7.69
CA ALA A 70 11.35 -2.38 -9.09
C ALA A 70 10.90 -1.29 -10.07
N SER A 71 10.02 -0.37 -9.65
CA SER A 71 9.46 0.69 -10.51
C SER A 71 10.07 2.07 -10.30
N ALA A 72 11.08 2.21 -9.43
CA ALA A 72 11.58 3.49 -8.96
C ALA A 72 12.01 4.45 -10.08
N GLU A 73 12.64 3.93 -11.13
CA GLU A 73 13.10 4.73 -12.28
C GLU A 73 11.95 5.29 -13.15
N TYR A 74 10.78 4.63 -13.13
CA TYR A 74 9.61 5.00 -13.94
C TYR A 74 8.62 5.91 -13.21
N LEU A 75 8.62 5.86 -11.87
CA LEU A 75 7.68 6.62 -11.04
C LEU A 75 7.98 8.13 -11.00
N GLY A 76 9.20 8.54 -11.31
CA GLY A 76 9.60 9.94 -11.32
C GLY A 76 9.24 10.67 -10.01
N PRO A 77 8.54 11.81 -10.05
CA PRO A 77 8.16 12.56 -8.85
C PRO A 77 7.26 11.79 -7.86
N HIS A 78 6.51 10.79 -8.31
CA HIS A 78 5.60 10.01 -7.46
C HIS A 78 6.32 9.02 -6.54
N ALA A 79 7.60 8.74 -6.79
CA ALA A 79 8.36 7.75 -6.02
C ALA A 79 8.62 8.18 -4.57
N GLY A 80 8.79 9.49 -4.33
CA GLY A 80 9.07 10.04 -2.99
C GLY A 80 7.94 9.75 -2.00
N PRO A 81 6.72 10.24 -2.24
CA PRO A 81 5.58 10.01 -1.36
C PRO A 81 5.24 8.52 -1.14
N LEU A 82 5.42 7.68 -2.17
CA LEU A 82 5.19 6.23 -2.03
C LEU A 82 6.22 5.57 -1.11
N ARG A 83 7.50 5.98 -1.18
CA ARG A 83 8.54 5.50 -0.27
C ARG A 83 8.31 5.96 1.17
N GLU A 84 7.89 7.20 1.36
CA GLU A 84 7.54 7.72 2.70
C GLU A 84 6.36 6.96 3.30
N GLY A 85 5.31 6.71 2.50
CA GLY A 85 4.18 5.87 2.91
C GLY A 85 4.60 4.45 3.28
N LEU A 86 5.45 3.82 2.47
CA LEU A 86 6.02 2.50 2.77
C LEU A 86 6.79 2.48 4.09
N GLN A 87 7.68 3.46 4.32
CA GLN A 87 8.44 3.55 5.58
C GLN A 87 7.53 3.73 6.79
N SER A 88 6.44 4.49 6.65
CA SER A 88 5.44 4.67 7.70
C SER A 88 4.81 3.33 8.11
N VAL A 89 4.31 2.54 7.16
CA VAL A 89 3.72 1.22 7.47
C VAL A 89 4.75 0.20 7.93
N GLN A 90 6.01 0.27 7.48
CA GLN A 90 7.09 -0.58 8.00
C GLN A 90 7.39 -0.28 9.47
N ARG A 91 7.45 1.00 9.86
CA ARG A 91 7.64 1.38 11.27
C ARG A 91 6.45 0.96 12.12
N ALA A 92 5.23 1.25 11.67
CA ALA A 92 4.02 0.86 12.38
C ALA A 92 3.93 -0.67 12.57
N PHE A 93 4.33 -1.46 11.56
CA PHE A 93 4.43 -2.91 11.70
C PHE A 93 5.42 -3.32 12.80
N ARG A 94 6.60 -2.70 12.82
CA ARG A 94 7.66 -2.98 13.81
C ARG A 94 7.17 -2.67 15.22
N GLU A 95 6.53 -1.51 15.41
CA GLU A 95 5.95 -1.08 16.68
C GLU A 95 4.82 -2.00 17.16
N ALA A 96 3.97 -2.43 16.22
CA ALA A 96 2.83 -3.31 16.48
C ALA A 96 3.22 -4.77 16.80
N SER A 97 4.43 -5.20 16.44
CA SER A 97 4.88 -6.58 16.63
C SER A 97 5.34 -6.82 18.06
N ALA A 98 4.75 -7.82 18.73
CA ALA A 98 5.20 -8.27 20.05
C ALA A 98 6.62 -8.86 20.02
N TYR A 99 7.06 -9.36 18.86
CA TYR A 99 8.40 -9.88 18.61
C TYR A 99 8.93 -9.22 17.32
N PRO A 100 9.51 -8.01 17.41
CA PRO A 100 10.02 -7.30 16.25
C PRO A 100 11.09 -8.11 15.52
N ASP A 101 11.06 -8.07 14.19
CA ASP A 101 12.11 -8.68 13.38
C ASP A 101 13.46 -7.96 13.61
N GLU A 102 14.54 -8.71 13.44
CA GLU A 102 15.89 -8.13 13.41
C GLU A 102 16.01 -7.05 12.31
N PRO A 103 16.83 -6.00 12.51
CA PRO A 103 17.06 -5.00 11.47
C PRO A 103 17.47 -5.61 10.12
N GLY A 104 16.75 -5.27 9.06
CA GLY A 104 16.92 -5.82 7.71
C GLY A 104 16.06 -7.05 7.40
N GLN A 105 15.34 -7.59 8.39
CA GLN A 105 14.48 -8.77 8.25
C GLN A 105 12.98 -8.45 8.36
N GLY A 106 12.64 -7.18 8.62
CA GLY A 106 11.25 -6.71 8.64
C GLY A 106 10.58 -6.79 7.27
N PRO A 107 9.24 -6.64 7.21
CA PRO A 107 8.51 -6.69 5.95
C PRO A 107 9.03 -5.66 4.95
N GLY A 108 9.41 -6.13 3.77
CA GLY A 108 9.97 -5.29 2.71
C GLY A 108 11.42 -4.82 2.91
N GLU A 109 12.04 -5.02 4.08
CA GLU A 109 13.38 -4.49 4.39
C GLU A 109 14.50 -5.09 3.52
N LYS A 110 14.28 -6.28 2.95
CA LYS A 110 15.16 -6.85 1.92
C LYS A 110 15.35 -5.94 0.69
N TYR A 111 14.38 -5.05 0.43
CA TYR A 111 14.42 -4.10 -0.69
C TYR A 111 14.79 -2.68 -0.25
N THR A 112 14.45 -2.28 0.98
CA THR A 112 14.58 -0.89 1.46
C THR A 112 15.74 -0.67 2.42
N GLY A 113 16.34 -1.75 2.93
CA GLY A 113 17.19 -1.70 4.11
C GLY A 113 16.38 -1.60 5.42
N PRO A 114 17.06 -1.61 6.57
CA PRO A 114 16.43 -1.54 7.89
C PRO A 114 15.62 -0.26 8.11
N VAL A 115 14.50 -0.39 8.82
CA VAL A 115 13.69 0.73 9.32
C VAL A 115 13.82 0.80 10.84
N TYR A 116 14.05 2.03 11.34
CA TYR A 116 14.21 2.37 12.75
C TYR A 116 13.03 3.22 13.24
#